data_AF-A0A1Z8MRK0-F1
#
_entry.id   AF-A0A1Z8MRK0-F1
#
_cell.length_a   1.000
_cell.length_b   1.000
_cell.length_c   1.000
_cell.angle_alpha   90.00
_cell.angle_beta   90.00
_cell.angle_gamma   90.00
#
_symmetry.space_group_name_H-M   'P 1'
#
loop_
_entity.id
_entity.type
_entity.pdbx_description
1 polymer ?
#
loop_
_entity_poly.entity_id
_entity_poly.type
_entity_poly.pdbx_seq_one_letter_code
_entity_poly.pdbx_strand_id
1 'polypeptide(L)'
;EGVAHVKVDGKWGYIDRTGKHIINSQFDEAGHFSEGVANVKVDGKWGYIYKNGKYIIRPQFDEASYFLEGVAGIKVDGKWRYIYKNGNFLVRR
;
A
#
# COMPACT_ATOMS: atom_id res chain seq x y z
N GLU A 1 -6.30 12.37 -3.78
CA GLU A 1 -5.36 12.87 -2.76
C GLU A 1 -4.18 13.55 -3.47
N GLY A 2 -3.56 14.59 -2.90
CA GLY A 2 -2.56 15.43 -3.59
C GLY A 2 -1.16 14.80 -3.76
N VAL A 3 -1.10 13.48 -3.96
CA VAL A 3 0.12 12.68 -4.04
C VAL A 3 0.01 11.75 -5.25
N ALA A 4 1.07 11.64 -6.03
CA ALA A 4 1.17 10.72 -7.15
C ALA A 4 2.30 9.70 -6.90
N HIS A 5 2.12 8.47 -7.38
CA HIS A 5 3.20 7.48 -7.40
C HIS A 5 4.01 7.68 -8.70
N VAL A 6 5.33 7.55 -8.59
CA VAL A 6 6.25 7.76 -9.71
C VAL A 6 7.29 6.64 -9.72
N LYS A 7 7.72 6.22 -10.91
CA LYS A 7 8.76 5.21 -11.09
C LYS A 7 10.07 5.88 -11.50
N VAL A 8 11.13 5.67 -10.73
CA VAL A 8 12.49 6.16 -10.99
C VAL A 8 13.45 4.99 -10.81
N ASP A 9 14.34 4.76 -11.78
CA ASP A 9 15.33 3.67 -11.76
C ASP A 9 14.76 2.29 -11.42
N GLY A 10 13.58 1.98 -11.97
CA GLY A 10 12.92 0.69 -11.76
C GLY A 10 12.14 0.56 -10.46
N LYS A 11 12.25 1.50 -9.52
CA LYS A 11 11.55 1.50 -8.23
C LYS A 11 10.48 2.57 -8.17
N TRP A 12 9.45 2.32 -7.37
CA TRP A 12 8.35 3.26 -7.14
C TRP A 12 8.53 4.05 -5.86
N GLY A 13 8.18 5.33 -5.93
CA GLY A 13 8.11 6.27 -4.82
C GLY A 13 6.87 7.16 -4.97
N TYR A 14 6.81 8.22 -4.18
CA TYR A 14 5.68 9.15 -4.18
C TYR A 14 6.14 10.60 -4.18
N ILE A 15 5.47 11.42 -4.99
CA ILE A 15 5.73 12.86 -5.14
C ILE A 15 4.49 13.68 -4.79
N ASP A 16 4.71 14.90 -4.32
CA ASP A 16 3.67 15.91 -4.19
C ASP A 16 3.34 16.59 -5.54
N ARG A 17 2.40 17.54 -5.52
CA ARG A 17 2.00 18.30 -6.72
C ARG A 17 3.09 19.18 -7.32
N THR A 18 4.15 19.47 -6.57
CA THR A 18 5.31 20.24 -7.06
C THR A 18 6.35 19.34 -7.73
N GLY A 19 6.16 18.02 -7.67
CA GLY A 19 7.13 17.03 -8.14
C GLY A 19 8.18 16.65 -7.10
N LYS A 20 8.08 17.16 -5.87
CA LYS A 20 9.02 16.82 -4.80
C LYS A 20 8.69 15.45 -4.22
N HIS A 21 9.71 14.61 -4.03
CA HIS A 21 9.56 13.32 -3.36
C HIS A 21 9.08 13.49 -1.92
N ILE A 22 7.94 12.87 -1.61
CA ILE A 22 7.45 12.62 -0.25
C ILE A 22 8.06 11.31 0.24
N ILE A 23 8.12 10.30 -0.64
CA ILE A 23 8.73 9.01 -0.39
C ILE A 23 9.65 8.70 -1.55
N ASN A 24 10.93 8.44 -1.25
CA ASN A 24 11.91 8.09 -2.26
C ASN A 24 11.52 6.77 -2.96
N SER A 25 11.96 6.62 -4.20
CA SER A 25 11.75 5.40 -4.97
C SER A 25 12.47 4.23 -4.32
N GLN A 26 11.70 3.32 -3.72
CA GLN A 26 12.24 2.17 -2.97
C GLN A 26 11.37 0.91 -3.11
N PHE A 27 10.13 1.04 -3.60
CA PHE A 27 9.19 -0.07 -3.72
C PHE A 27 9.30 -0.76 -5.08
N ASP A 28 9.06 -2.07 -5.13
CA ASP A 28 8.98 -2.81 -6.39
C ASP A 28 7.74 -2.41 -7.19
N GLU A 29 6.63 -2.20 -6.47
CA GLU A 29 5.35 -1.73 -6.97
C GLU A 29 4.69 -0.83 -5.91
N ALA A 30 3.88 0.12 -6.34
CA ALA A 30 3.19 1.06 -5.46
C ALA A 30 1.82 1.39 -6.03
N GLY A 31 0.77 1.26 -5.20
CA GLY A 31 -0.57 1.69 -5.54
C GLY A 31 -0.79 3.19 -5.27
N HIS A 32 -1.91 3.70 -5.78
CA HIS A 32 -2.36 5.04 -5.41
C HIS A 32 -2.79 5.08 -3.94
N PHE A 33 -2.69 6.25 -3.32
CA PHE A 33 -3.34 6.46 -2.03
C PHE A 33 -4.85 6.41 -2.21
N SER A 34 -5.52 5.68 -1.32
CA SER A 34 -6.96 5.69 -1.10
C SER A 34 -7.22 5.79 0.40
N GLU A 35 -8.07 6.73 0.78
CA GLU A 35 -8.44 6.99 2.17
C GLU A 35 -7.25 7.11 3.15
N GLY A 36 -6.14 7.71 2.71
CA GLY A 36 -4.92 7.93 3.48
C GLY A 36 -3.90 6.79 3.47
N VAL A 37 -4.19 5.68 2.77
CA VAL A 37 -3.38 4.46 2.78
C VAL A 37 -3.05 4.02 1.36
N ALA A 38 -1.85 3.50 1.13
CA ALA A 38 -1.48 2.86 -0.13
C ALA A 38 -0.90 1.47 0.13
N ASN A 39 -1.18 0.53 -0.78
CA ASN A 39 -0.50 -0.75 -0.85
C ASN A 39 0.85 -0.58 -1.58
N VAL A 40 1.91 -1.17 -1.04
CA VAL A 40 3.24 -1.15 -1.64
C VAL A 40 3.86 -2.53 -1.59
N LYS A 41 4.72 -2.83 -2.56
CA LYS A 41 5.40 -4.11 -2.69
C LYS A 41 6.90 -3.96 -2.45
N VAL A 42 7.46 -4.84 -1.63
CA VAL A 42 8.89 -4.95 -1.37
C VAL A 42 9.25 -6.43 -1.30
N ASP A 43 10.30 -6.82 -2.00
CA ASP A 43 10.81 -8.18 -2.07
C ASP A 43 9.71 -9.20 -2.41
N GLY A 44 8.84 -8.81 -3.34
CA GLY A 44 7.75 -9.66 -3.83
C GLY A 44 6.51 -9.71 -2.94
N LYS A 45 6.51 -9.11 -1.75
CA LYS A 45 5.37 -9.12 -0.82
C LYS A 45 4.71 -7.75 -0.72
N TRP A 46 3.40 -7.75 -0.50
CA TRP A 46 2.61 -6.53 -0.33
C TRP A 46 2.42 -6.17 1.15
N GLY A 47 2.47 -4.87 1.43
CA GLY A 47 2.14 -4.25 2.70
C GLY A 47 1.41 -2.93 2.49
N TYR A 48 1.23 -2.16 3.56
CA TYR A 48 0.48 -0.91 3.53
C TYR A 48 1.22 0.20 4.26
N ILE A 49 1.17 1.41 3.70
CA ILE A 49 1.82 2.61 4.24
C ILE A 49 0.84 3.78 4.36
N TYR A 50 1.12 4.66 5.31
CA TYR A 50 0.55 6.00 5.35
C TYR A 50 1.24 6.92 4.32
N LYS A 51 0.64 8.09 4.05
CA LYS A 51 1.21 9.13 3.15
C LYS A 51 2.61 9.61 3.53
N ASN A 52 2.99 9.50 4.80
CA ASN A 52 4.33 9.85 5.27
C ASN A 52 5.36 8.72 5.08
N GLY A 53 4.99 7.61 4.44
CA GLY A 53 5.87 6.47 4.19
C GLY A 53 5.99 5.48 5.34
N LYS A 54 5.37 5.73 6.49
CA LYS A 54 5.38 4.78 7.61
C LYS A 54 4.51 3.57 7.29
N TYR A 55 5.04 2.37 7.52
CA TYR A 55 4.28 1.14 7.43
C TYR A 55 3.18 1.09 8.49
N ILE A 56 1.97 0.80 8.01
CA ILE A 56 0.86 0.32 8.82
C ILE A 56 1.01 -1.18 9.00
N ILE A 57 1.27 -1.87 7.89
CA ILE A 57 1.45 -3.31 7.81
C ILE A 57 2.69 -3.56 6.97
N ARG A 58 3.69 -4.21 7.55
CA ARG A 58 4.91 -4.56 6.81
C ARG A 58 4.59 -5.53 5.67
N PRO A 59 5.35 -5.50 4.57
CA PRO A 59 5.21 -6.42 3.45
C PRO A 59 5.19 -7.87 3.92
N GLN A 60 4.06 -8.55 3.72
CA GLN A 60 3.88 -9.96 4.13
C GLN A 60 2.81 -10.70 3.31
N PHE A 61 1.99 -9.98 2.54
CA PHE A 61 0.89 -10.56 1.76
C PHE A 61 1.34 -10.93 0.34
N ASP A 62 0.73 -11.96 -0.25
CA ASP A 62 1.01 -12.37 -1.63
C ASP A 62 0.41 -11.38 -2.64
N GLU A 63 -0.80 -10.89 -2.34
CA GLU A 63 -1.52 -9.88 -3.11
C GLU A 63 -2.25 -8.95 -2.14
N ALA A 64 -2.45 -7.69 -2.54
CA ALA A 64 -3.13 -6.67 -1.76
C ALA A 64 -3.88 -5.68 -2.67
N SER A 65 -5.15 -5.43 -2.36
CA SER A 65 -5.96 -4.39 -2.99
C SER A 65 -5.86 -3.06 -2.24
N TYR A 66 -6.27 -1.97 -2.88
CA TYR A 66 -6.43 -0.68 -2.22
C TYR A 66 -7.59 -0.72 -1.21
N PHE A 67 -7.59 0.21 -0.25
CA PHE A 67 -8.68 0.36 0.71
C PHE A 67 -9.89 1.04 0.06
N LEU A 68 -11.07 0.47 0.30
CA LEU A 68 -12.37 1.02 -0.08
C LEU A 68 -13.36 0.77 1.06
N GLU A 69 -14.04 1.81 1.50
CA GLU A 69 -14.98 1.80 2.63
C GLU A 69 -14.36 1.21 3.91
N GLY A 70 -13.09 1.53 4.16
CA GLY A 70 -12.36 1.05 5.34
C GLY A 70 -11.87 -0.39 5.30
N VAL A 71 -12.07 -1.11 4.19
CA VAL A 71 -11.70 -2.52 4.02
C VAL A 71 -10.78 -2.70 2.81
N ALA A 72 -9.85 -3.65 2.88
CA ALA A 72 -9.04 -4.08 1.73
C ALA A 72 -9.00 -5.61 1.63
N GLY A 73 -8.97 -6.11 0.40
CA GLY A 73 -8.72 -7.52 0.12
C GLY A 73 -7.22 -7.81 0.14
N ILE A 74 -6.82 -8.89 0.80
CA ILE A 74 -5.44 -9.38 0.83
C ILE A 74 -5.43 -10.89 0.62
N LYS A 75 -4.34 -11.40 0.05
CA LYS A 75 -4.14 -12.84 -0.15
C LYS A 75 -3.04 -13.35 0.77
N VAL A 76 -3.37 -14.35 1.58
CA VAL A 76 -2.48 -15.03 2.52
C VAL A 76 -2.68 -16.52 2.35
N ASP A 77 -1.59 -17.25 2.15
CA ASP A 77 -1.57 -18.71 1.93
C ASP A 77 -2.54 -19.13 0.81
N GLY A 78 -2.54 -18.36 -0.28
CA GLY A 78 -3.38 -18.62 -1.45
C GLY A 78 -4.87 -18.29 -1.27
N LYS A 79 -5.32 -17.80 -0.10
CA LYS A 79 -6.72 -17.48 0.18
C LYS A 79 -6.94 -15.98 0.33
N TRP A 80 -7.99 -15.47 -0.31
CA TRP A 80 -8.45 -14.09 -0.13
C TRP A 80 -9.11 -13.92 1.23
N ARG A 81 -8.74 -12.84 1.90
CA ARG A 81 -9.31 -12.37 3.17
C ARG A 81 -9.47 -10.85 3.11
N TYR A 82 -10.25 -10.32 4.03
CA TYR A 82 -10.46 -8.88 4.15
C TYR A 82 -9.83 -8.37 5.43
N ILE A 83 -9.23 -7.18 5.38
CA ILE A 83 -8.66 -6.50 6.53
C ILE A 83 -9.20 -5.08 6.65
N TYR A 84 -9.28 -4.58 7.88
CA TYR A 84 -9.50 -3.17 8.17
C TYR A 84 -8.19 -2.39 8.03
N LYS A 85 -8.28 -1.05 7.97
CA LYS A 85 -7.11 -0.16 7.87
C LYS A 85 -6.08 -0.31 8.99
N ASN A 86 -6.49 -0.76 10.16
CA ASN A 86 -5.59 -1.02 11.28
C ASN A 86 -4.84 -2.37 11.17
N GLY A 87 -5.11 -3.15 10.12
CA GLY A 87 -4.50 -4.46 9.86
C GLY A 87 -5.25 -5.64 10.47
N ASN A 88 -6.35 -5.41 11.20
CA ASN A 88 -7.16 -6.50 11.74
C ASN A 88 -7.97 -7.18 10.64
N PHE A 89 -8.08 -8.50 10.69
CA PHE A 89 -8.98 -9.25 9.80
C PHE A 89 -10.44 -8.87 10.02
N LEU A 90 -11.16 -8.64 8.93
CA LEU A 90 -12.61 -8.57 8.91
C LEU A 90 -13.16 -10.00 9.00
N VAL A 91 -13.73 -10.34 10.15
CA VAL A 91 -14.43 -11.60 10.39
C VAL A 91 -15.92 -11.30 10.50
N ARG A 92 -16.73 -11.81 9.56
CA ARG A 92 -18.19 -11.79 9.71
C ARG A 92 -18.60 -12.97 10.59
N ARG A 93 -19.35 -12.70 11.66
CA ARG A 93 -20.06 -13.72 12.45
C ARG A 93 -21.40 -14.04 11.81
#